data_AF-A0A0H5Q5W3-F1
#
_entry.id   AF-A0A0H5Q5W3-F1
#
_cell.length_a   1.000
_cell.length_b   1.000
_cell.length_c   1.000
_cell.angle_alpha   90.00
_cell.angle_beta   90.00
_cell.angle_gamma   90.00
#
_symmetry.space_group_name_H-M   'P 1'
#
loop_
_entity.id
_entity.type
_entity.pdbx_description
1 polymer ?
#
loop_
_entity_poly.entity_id
_entity_poly.type
_entity_poly.pdbx_seq_one_letter_code
_entity_poly.pdbx_strand_id
1 'polypeptide(L)'
;MGVQVPIGEAQCAIEFQCAGRPDVAVTTIGVRPSGGLTAPEIADAVYTAVVSSGIWGITDVSNQWTFNGVRAALQTSAGFITGEELEAEVGEGSWGPPPPQCAVLVQKRTGFGGRQNRGRMFVPPFHLNESTDVSAAGEINGTRRDELETIFDDFVSDLGTANVPAVLFHEDGSASTVITSLTVLSRLATQRSRIR
;
A
#
# COMPACT_ATOMS: atom_id res chain seq x y z
N MET A 1 16.88 13.89 2.60
CA MET A 1 17.46 12.54 2.52
C MET A 1 16.41 11.62 1.95
N GLY A 2 16.78 10.76 0.99
CA GLY A 2 15.88 9.76 0.42
C GLY A 2 15.93 8.46 1.23
N VAL A 3 14.89 7.64 1.11
CA VAL A 3 14.85 6.29 1.70
C VAL A 3 16.02 5.47 1.13
N GLN A 4 16.81 4.86 2.02
CA GLN A 4 17.90 3.96 1.62
C GLN A 4 17.35 2.57 1.42
N VAL A 5 17.40 2.06 0.19
CA VAL A 5 16.98 0.68 -0.14
C VAL A 5 18.22 -0.21 -0.12
N PRO A 6 18.30 -1.24 0.75
CA PRO A 6 19.42 -2.17 0.76
C PRO A 6 19.55 -2.96 -0.54
N ILE A 7 20.77 -3.39 -0.88
CA ILE A 7 21.02 -4.24 -2.05
C ILE A 7 20.26 -5.56 -1.91
N GLY A 8 19.55 -5.96 -2.97
CA GLY A 8 18.70 -7.15 -3.01
C GLY A 8 17.27 -6.90 -2.54
N GLU A 9 16.93 -5.68 -2.13
CA GLU A 9 15.58 -5.30 -1.70
C GLU A 9 14.94 -4.34 -2.71
N ALA A 10 13.60 -4.31 -2.74
CA ALA A 10 12.86 -3.50 -3.69
C ALA A 10 11.86 -2.58 -3.01
N GLN A 11 11.72 -1.37 -3.54
CA GLN A 11 10.61 -0.48 -3.21
C GLN A 11 9.51 -0.65 -4.25
N CYS A 12 8.31 -0.98 -3.82
CA CYS A 12 7.14 -1.14 -4.68
C CYS A 12 6.20 0.06 -4.51
N ALA A 13 5.74 0.60 -5.63
CA ALA A 13 4.75 1.65 -5.74
C ALA A 13 3.46 1.06 -6.31
N ILE A 14 2.40 1.10 -5.50
CA ILE A 14 1.05 0.65 -5.85
C ILE A 14 0.29 1.89 -6.31
N GLU A 15 -0.16 1.89 -7.56
CA GLU A 15 -0.65 3.09 -8.26
C GLU A 15 -2.17 3.06 -8.41
N PHE A 16 -2.82 4.13 -7.97
CA PHE A 16 -4.26 4.31 -8.05
C PHE A 16 -4.60 5.64 -8.72
N GLN A 17 -5.66 5.67 -9.51
CA GLN A 17 -6.16 6.86 -10.17
C GLN A 17 -7.56 7.18 -9.66
N CYS A 18 -7.82 8.44 -9.33
CA CYS A 18 -9.16 8.93 -8.99
C CYS A 18 -9.74 9.68 -10.19
N ALA A 19 -10.99 9.40 -10.54
CA ALA A 19 -11.70 10.08 -11.60
C ALA A 19 -11.75 11.60 -11.33
N GLY A 20 -11.43 12.39 -12.35
CA GLY A 20 -11.39 13.86 -12.23
C GLY A 20 -10.15 14.43 -11.55
N ARG A 21 -9.19 13.60 -11.10
CA ARG A 21 -7.88 14.05 -10.63
C ARG A 21 -6.81 13.81 -11.71
N PRO A 22 -5.91 14.75 -12.01
CA PRO A 22 -4.86 14.54 -13.01
C PRO A 22 -3.65 13.74 -12.47
N ASP A 23 -3.46 13.71 -11.15
CA ASP A 23 -2.35 13.02 -10.51
C ASP A 23 -2.76 11.63 -9.99
N VAL A 24 -1.85 10.68 -10.17
CA VAL A 24 -1.90 9.32 -9.60
C VAL A 24 -1.64 9.38 -8.10
N ALA A 25 -2.44 8.65 -7.32
CA ALA A 25 -2.20 8.39 -5.91
C ALA A 25 -1.31 7.15 -5.77
N VAL A 26 -0.27 7.23 -4.94
CA VAL A 26 0.72 6.15 -4.80
C VAL A 26 0.83 5.73 -3.34
N THR A 27 0.70 4.43 -3.08
CA THR A 27 1.04 3.80 -1.81
C THR A 27 2.33 3.01 -1.99
N THR A 28 3.28 3.12 -1.05
CA THR A 28 4.57 2.44 -1.15
C THR A 28 4.80 1.42 -0.06
N ILE A 29 5.43 0.30 -0.43
CA ILE A 29 5.88 -0.75 0.48
C ILE A 29 7.27 -1.23 0.07
N GLY A 30 8.10 -1.60 1.05
CA GLY A 30 9.37 -2.27 0.80
C GLY A 30 9.16 -3.77 0.82
N VAL A 31 9.86 -4.50 -0.04
CA VAL A 31 9.85 -5.97 -0.06
C VAL A 31 11.28 -6.50 -0.10
N ARG A 32 11.48 -7.65 0.54
CA ARG A 32 12.75 -8.40 0.50
C ARG A 32 12.54 -9.68 -0.32
N PRO A 33 12.72 -9.65 -1.65
CA PRO A 33 12.59 -10.84 -2.47
C PRO A 33 13.63 -11.89 -2.08
N SER A 34 13.25 -13.16 -2.19
CA SER A 34 14.17 -14.28 -2.06
C SER A 34 14.18 -15.10 -3.35
N GLY A 35 15.19 -15.95 -3.55
CA GLY A 35 15.26 -16.82 -4.74
C GLY A 35 15.73 -16.15 -6.04
N GLY A 36 16.18 -14.89 -6.00
CA GLY A 36 16.75 -14.20 -7.17
C GLY A 36 15.72 -13.65 -8.16
N LEU A 37 14.51 -13.34 -7.69
CA LEU A 37 13.45 -12.72 -8.49
C LEU A 37 13.93 -11.42 -9.16
N THR A 38 13.50 -11.24 -10.41
CA THR A 38 13.71 -10.03 -11.20
C THR A 38 12.72 -8.93 -10.80
N ALA A 39 13.00 -7.67 -11.17
CA ALA A 39 12.12 -6.56 -10.83
C ALA A 39 10.68 -6.72 -11.38
N PRO A 40 10.44 -7.24 -12.60
CA PRO A 40 9.09 -7.53 -13.07
C PRO A 40 8.38 -8.63 -12.28
N GLU A 41 9.07 -9.72 -11.94
CA GLU A 41 8.48 -10.81 -11.11
C GLU A 41 8.12 -10.32 -9.71
N ILE A 42 8.88 -9.36 -9.16
CA ILE A 42 8.53 -8.71 -7.89
C ILE A 42 7.28 -7.83 -8.04
N ALA A 43 7.16 -7.09 -9.14
CA ALA A 43 5.97 -6.27 -9.40
C ALA A 43 4.72 -7.14 -9.54
N ASP A 44 4.80 -8.24 -10.28
CA ASP A 44 3.74 -9.25 -10.45
C ASP A 44 3.34 -9.91 -9.13
N ALA A 45 4.32 -10.31 -8.30
CA ALA A 45 4.04 -10.89 -6.98
C ALA A 45 3.29 -9.92 -6.07
N VAL A 46 3.66 -8.64 -6.08
CA VAL A 46 2.97 -7.60 -5.29
C VAL A 46 1.60 -7.26 -5.87
N TYR A 47 1.47 -7.21 -7.20
CA TYR A 47 0.19 -7.05 -7.89
C TYR A 47 -0.78 -8.16 -7.49
N THR A 48 -0.35 -9.42 -7.62
CA THR A 48 -1.13 -10.59 -7.24
C THR A 48 -1.56 -10.51 -5.78
N ALA A 49 -0.66 -10.16 -4.86
CA ALA A 49 -0.99 -10.02 -3.44
C ALA A 49 -2.00 -8.89 -3.17
N VAL A 50 -1.96 -7.77 -3.90
CA VAL A 50 -2.94 -6.68 -3.77
C VAL A 50 -4.34 -7.16 -4.17
N VAL A 51 -4.44 -7.92 -5.26
CA VAL A 51 -5.72 -8.44 -5.75
C VAL A 51 -6.25 -9.58 -4.87
N SER A 52 -5.39 -10.55 -4.50
CA SER A 52 -5.80 -11.73 -3.73
C SER A 52 -6.20 -11.42 -2.29
N SER A 53 -5.54 -10.45 -1.65
CA SER A 53 -5.85 -10.02 -0.28
C SER A 53 -7.14 -9.21 -0.16
N GLY A 54 -7.70 -8.75 -1.29
CA GLY A 54 -8.85 -7.87 -1.30
C GLY A 54 -8.53 -6.39 -1.07
N ILE A 55 -7.26 -5.98 -1.00
CA ILE A 55 -6.89 -4.55 -1.08
C ILE A 55 -7.42 -3.96 -2.39
N TRP A 56 -7.53 -4.75 -3.45
CA TRP A 56 -8.30 -4.35 -4.62
C TRP A 56 -9.44 -5.32 -4.91
N GLY A 57 -10.41 -5.41 -3.99
CA GLY A 57 -11.66 -6.12 -4.23
C GLY A 57 -12.63 -5.29 -5.06
N ILE A 58 -12.70 -5.50 -6.38
CA ILE A 58 -13.47 -4.66 -7.33
C ILE A 58 -14.89 -4.31 -6.87
N THR A 59 -15.63 -5.22 -6.22
CA THR A 59 -16.99 -4.99 -5.73
C THR A 59 -17.07 -4.08 -4.50
N ASP A 60 -15.98 -4.03 -3.73
CA ASP A 60 -15.86 -3.30 -2.46
C ASP A 60 -15.03 -2.01 -2.61
N VAL A 61 -14.83 -1.57 -3.86
CA VAL A 61 -14.09 -0.38 -4.22
C VAL A 61 -14.97 0.54 -5.06
N SER A 62 -14.95 1.84 -4.77
CA SER A 62 -15.72 2.82 -5.54
C SER A 62 -15.33 2.85 -7.01
N ASN A 63 -16.31 2.94 -7.90
CA ASN A 63 -16.13 3.12 -9.34
C ASN A 63 -15.52 4.46 -9.76
N GLN A 64 -15.27 5.36 -8.79
CA GLN A 64 -14.49 6.57 -9.00
C GLN A 64 -12.97 6.33 -8.92
N TRP A 65 -12.54 5.12 -8.57
CA TRP A 65 -11.13 4.76 -8.48
C TRP A 65 -10.78 3.66 -9.47
N THR A 66 -9.55 3.73 -9.95
CA THR A 66 -8.93 2.75 -10.84
C THR A 66 -7.61 2.33 -10.21
N PHE A 67 -7.36 1.03 -10.12
CA PHE A 67 -6.04 0.49 -9.82
C PHE A 67 -5.28 0.38 -11.14
N ASN A 68 -4.10 0.99 -11.21
CA ASN A 68 -3.29 1.03 -12.42
C ASN A 68 -2.21 -0.06 -12.45
N GLY A 69 -1.98 -0.75 -11.32
CA GLY A 69 -0.96 -1.75 -11.15
C GLY A 69 0.17 -1.35 -10.18
N VAL A 70 1.30 -2.05 -10.31
CA VAL A 70 2.45 -1.96 -9.41
C VAL A 70 3.74 -1.73 -10.18
N ARG A 71 4.57 -0.82 -9.68
CA ARG A 71 5.97 -0.64 -10.15
C ARG A 71 6.93 -1.03 -9.04
N ALA A 72 7.92 -1.86 -9.35
CA ALA A 72 8.98 -2.25 -8.43
C ALA A 72 10.32 -1.62 -8.85
N ALA A 73 11.04 -1.05 -7.89
CA ALA A 73 12.41 -0.58 -8.05
C ALA A 73 13.33 -1.43 -7.16
N LEU A 74 14.01 -2.41 -7.77
CA LEU A 74 14.95 -3.33 -7.13
C LEU A 74 16.34 -2.71 -7.08
N GLN A 75 16.95 -2.64 -5.89
CA GLN A 75 18.32 -2.19 -5.73
C GLN A 75 19.30 -3.34 -5.98
N THR A 76 20.20 -3.18 -6.95
CA THR A 76 21.31 -4.10 -7.20
C THR A 76 22.65 -3.45 -6.86
N SER A 77 23.75 -4.21 -6.90
CA SER A 77 25.10 -3.64 -6.78
C SER A 77 25.47 -2.68 -7.91
N ALA A 78 24.79 -2.76 -9.05
CA ALA A 78 24.98 -1.88 -10.20
C ALA A 78 24.02 -0.66 -10.21
N GLY A 79 23.08 -0.59 -9.25
CA GLY A 79 22.06 0.45 -9.16
C GLY A 79 20.63 -0.10 -9.22
N PHE A 80 19.65 0.80 -9.36
CA PHE A 80 18.25 0.44 -9.42
C PHE A 80 17.86 -0.14 -10.78
N ILE A 81 17.15 -1.27 -10.76
CA ILE A 81 16.45 -1.85 -11.90
C ILE A 81 14.96 -1.72 -11.62
N THR A 82 14.18 -1.34 -12.64
CA THR A 82 12.73 -1.17 -12.51
C THR A 82 12.00 -2.27 -13.27
N GLY A 83 10.86 -2.68 -12.73
CA GLY A 83 9.89 -3.57 -13.35
C GLY A 83 8.48 -3.07 -13.05
N GLU A 84 7.52 -3.45 -13.88
CA GLU A 84 6.14 -3.00 -13.73
C GLU A 84 5.18 -4.12 -14.14
N GLU A 85 4.06 -4.20 -13.44
CA GLU A 85 2.89 -4.98 -13.78
C GLU A 85 1.71 -4.01 -13.78
N LEU A 86 1.17 -3.71 -14.98
CA LEU A 86 0.20 -2.63 -15.17
C LEU A 86 -1.06 -3.18 -15.82
N GLU A 87 -2.10 -3.35 -15.01
CA GLU A 87 -3.44 -3.69 -15.46
C GLU A 87 -4.43 -2.70 -14.83
N ALA A 88 -5.17 -1.99 -15.69
CA ALA A 88 -6.08 -0.95 -15.26
C ALA A 88 -7.44 -1.55 -14.92
N GLU A 89 -7.72 -1.67 -13.62
CA GLU A 89 -8.98 -2.21 -13.10
C GLU A 89 -9.80 -1.10 -12.47
N VAL A 90 -11.07 -0.96 -12.88
CA VAL A 90 -11.99 0.05 -12.31
C VAL A 90 -12.83 -0.60 -11.22
N GLY A 91 -13.01 0.08 -10.09
CA GLY A 91 -13.92 -0.37 -9.04
C GLY A 91 -15.37 -0.47 -9.54
N GLU A 92 -16.19 -1.29 -8.89
CA GLU A 92 -17.59 -1.51 -9.27
C GLU A 92 -18.58 -0.86 -8.28
N GLY A 93 -18.11 -0.44 -7.10
CA GLY A 93 -18.90 0.16 -6.04
C GLY A 93 -19.55 1.48 -6.48
N SER A 94 -20.88 1.55 -6.42
CA SER A 94 -21.66 2.71 -6.88
C SER A 94 -21.88 3.79 -5.81
N TRP A 95 -20.90 4.00 -4.92
CA TRP A 95 -20.98 4.92 -3.77
C TRP A 95 -19.90 5.99 -3.80
N GLY A 96 -20.11 7.07 -3.04
CA GLY A 96 -19.19 8.20 -2.95
C GLY A 96 -18.07 7.93 -1.92
N PRO A 97 -16.80 7.83 -2.36
CA PRO A 97 -15.67 7.72 -1.45
C PRO A 97 -15.41 9.08 -0.78
N PRO A 98 -14.76 9.10 0.39
CA PRO A 98 -14.23 10.32 0.97
C PRO A 98 -13.38 11.09 -0.06
N PRO A 99 -13.30 12.41 0.07
CA PRO A 99 -12.51 13.24 -0.83
C PRO A 99 -11.08 12.69 -1.00
N PRO A 100 -10.45 12.82 -2.19
CA PRO A 100 -9.14 12.24 -2.48
C PRO A 100 -7.97 12.89 -1.71
N GLN A 101 -8.26 13.88 -0.85
CA GLN A 101 -7.33 14.43 0.14
C GLN A 101 -7.32 13.61 1.44
N CYS A 102 -8.36 12.83 1.70
CA CYS A 102 -8.43 11.89 2.81
C CYS A 102 -7.64 10.61 2.46
N ALA A 103 -7.16 9.91 3.48
CA ALA A 103 -6.49 8.63 3.33
C ALA A 103 -6.68 7.76 4.58
N VAL A 104 -6.76 6.46 4.36
CA VAL A 104 -6.65 5.45 5.41
C VAL A 104 -5.20 5.39 5.85
N LEU A 105 -4.97 5.63 7.14
CA LEU A 105 -3.62 5.61 7.70
C LEU A 105 -3.35 4.22 8.27
N VAL A 106 -2.42 3.50 7.65
CA VAL A 106 -2.06 2.13 8.05
C VAL A 106 -0.68 2.15 8.69
N GLN A 107 -0.60 1.64 9.92
CA GLN A 107 0.64 1.53 10.67
C GLN A 107 1.33 0.20 10.37
N LYS A 108 2.57 0.28 9.90
CA LYS A 108 3.46 -0.87 9.69
C LYS A 108 4.08 -1.28 11.02
N ARG A 109 3.81 -2.51 11.49
CA ARG A 109 4.35 -3.05 12.73
C ARG A 109 5.34 -4.17 12.45
N THR A 110 6.38 -4.23 13.28
CA THR A 110 7.41 -5.27 13.23
C THR A 110 7.46 -5.97 14.58
N GLY A 111 8.21 -7.07 14.67
CA GLY A 111 8.45 -7.79 15.94
C GLY A 111 9.30 -7.01 16.96
N PHE A 112 9.87 -5.86 16.59
CA PHE A 112 10.75 -5.09 17.45
C PHE A 112 10.05 -3.85 18.04
N GLY A 113 10.40 -3.51 19.28
CA GLY A 113 9.97 -2.28 19.92
C GLY A 113 10.65 -1.02 19.36
N GLY A 114 10.12 0.16 19.70
CA GLY A 114 10.71 1.45 19.37
C GLY A 114 10.11 2.16 18.15
N ARG A 115 10.45 3.44 17.98
CA ARG A 115 9.95 4.28 16.88
C ARG A 115 10.55 3.94 15.52
N GLN A 116 11.81 3.54 15.48
CA GLN A 116 12.51 3.14 14.25
C GLN A 116 11.90 1.90 13.59
N ASN A 117 11.31 1.02 14.40
CA ASN A 117 10.76 -0.26 13.98
C ASN A 117 9.26 -0.18 13.63
N ARG A 118 8.76 1.03 13.36
CA ARG A 118 7.37 1.32 13.03
C ARG A 118 7.31 2.26 11.85
N GLY A 119 6.49 1.93 10.86
CA GLY A 119 6.24 2.77 9.69
C GLY A 119 4.79 3.21 9.61
N ARG A 120 4.49 4.09 8.67
CA ARG A 120 3.12 4.43 8.27
C ARG A 120 3.05 4.42 6.75
N MET A 121 1.92 3.99 6.22
CA MET A 121 1.56 4.21 4.82
C MET A 121 0.19 4.87 4.75
N PHE A 122 0.01 5.66 3.71
CA PHE A 122 -1.27 6.25 3.39
C PHE A 122 -1.86 5.48 2.23
N VAL A 123 -3.06 4.96 2.43
CA VAL A 123 -3.83 4.26 1.40
C VAL A 123 -4.99 5.16 1.01
N PRO A 124 -5.25 5.39 -0.29
CA PRO A 124 -6.40 6.17 -0.68
C PRO A 124 -7.70 5.54 -0.17
N PRO A 125 -8.76 6.33 0.09
CA PRO A 125 -9.95 5.89 0.82
C PRO A 125 -10.95 5.16 -0.08
N PHE A 126 -10.46 4.46 -1.12
CA PHE A 126 -11.28 3.89 -2.18
C PHE A 126 -12.15 2.71 -1.74
N HIS A 127 -11.97 2.23 -0.50
CA HIS A 127 -12.78 1.20 0.17
C HIS A 127 -13.83 1.75 1.16
N LEU A 128 -13.83 3.05 1.43
CA LEU A 128 -14.70 3.62 2.44
C LEU A 128 -15.85 4.35 1.77
N ASN A 129 -17.08 3.95 2.04
CA ASN A 129 -18.24 4.75 1.69
C ASN A 129 -18.37 5.90 2.70
N GLU A 130 -18.27 7.14 2.23
CA GLU A 130 -18.30 8.33 3.10
C GLU A 130 -19.57 8.42 3.95
N SER A 131 -20.71 7.94 3.42
CA SER A 131 -22.01 8.05 4.08
C SER A 131 -22.27 7.02 5.18
N THR A 132 -21.61 5.86 5.13
CA THR A 132 -21.87 4.74 6.05
C THR A 132 -20.67 4.39 6.92
N ASP A 133 -19.46 4.60 6.40
CA ASP A 133 -18.24 4.08 7.01
C ASP A 133 -17.45 5.18 7.72
N VAL A 134 -17.81 6.44 7.52
CA VAL A 134 -17.09 7.59 8.05
C VAL A 134 -18.05 8.50 8.82
N SER A 135 -17.75 8.76 10.09
CA SER A 135 -18.53 9.70 10.89
C SER A 135 -18.21 11.15 10.51
N ALA A 136 -19.06 12.09 10.92
CA ALA A 136 -18.79 13.53 10.74
C ALA A 136 -17.48 14.00 11.41
N ALA A 137 -16.93 13.24 12.36
CA ALA A 137 -15.63 13.51 12.99
C ALA A 137 -14.43 12.92 12.21
N GLY A 138 -14.69 12.21 11.11
CA GLY A 138 -13.68 11.49 10.31
C GLY A 138 -13.25 10.16 10.92
N GLU A 139 -14.05 9.59 11.82
CA GLU A 139 -13.78 8.27 12.40
C GLU A 139 -14.33 7.18 11.49
N ILE A 140 -13.52 6.15 11.27
CA ILE A 140 -13.89 4.97 10.49
C ILE A 140 -14.76 4.07 11.39
N ASN A 141 -15.86 3.57 10.84
CA ASN A 141 -16.72 2.59 11.48
C ASN A 141 -15.88 1.39 11.98
N GLY A 142 -16.09 0.96 13.23
CA GLY A 142 -15.30 -0.10 13.85
C GLY A 142 -15.31 -1.41 13.07
N THR A 143 -16.49 -1.85 12.60
CA THR A 143 -16.62 -3.07 11.78
C THR A 143 -15.84 -2.95 10.48
N ARG A 144 -15.99 -1.82 9.77
CA ARG A 144 -15.27 -1.60 8.52
C ARG A 144 -13.76 -1.50 8.72
N ARG A 145 -13.32 -0.91 9.82
CA ARG A 145 -11.89 -0.86 10.18
C ARG A 145 -11.34 -2.26 10.42
N ASP A 146 -12.05 -3.11 11.15
CA ASP A 146 -11.60 -4.47 11.47
C ASP A 146 -11.55 -5.36 10.19
N GLU A 147 -12.48 -5.16 9.24
CA GLU A 147 -12.42 -5.75 7.90
C GLU A 147 -11.17 -5.31 7.13
N LEU A 148 -10.88 -4.00 7.11
CA LEU A 148 -9.68 -3.49 6.46
C LEU A 148 -8.40 -4.01 7.12
N GLU A 149 -8.36 -4.13 8.44
CA GLU A 149 -7.21 -4.75 9.13
C GLU A 149 -6.99 -6.19 8.68
N THR A 150 -8.07 -6.97 8.52
CA THR A 150 -7.99 -8.35 8.00
C THR A 150 -7.41 -8.36 6.58
N ILE A 151 -7.91 -7.51 5.68
CA ILE A 151 -7.40 -7.36 4.31
C ILE A 151 -5.90 -7.01 4.29
N PHE A 152 -5.45 -6.09 5.14
CA PHE A 152 -4.03 -5.73 5.18
C PHE A 152 -3.14 -6.81 5.80
N ASP A 153 -3.64 -7.57 6.77
CA ASP A 153 -2.90 -8.70 7.33
C ASP A 153 -2.80 -9.85 6.29
N ASP A 154 -3.87 -10.10 5.51
CA ASP A 154 -3.86 -11.04 4.39
C ASP A 154 -2.85 -10.61 3.31
N PHE A 155 -2.78 -9.32 2.99
CA PHE A 155 -1.75 -8.80 2.07
C PHE A 155 -0.32 -9.09 2.53
N VAL A 156 -0.01 -8.91 3.81
CA VAL A 156 1.33 -9.26 4.35
C VAL A 156 1.58 -10.76 4.27
N SER A 157 0.57 -11.58 4.53
CA SER A 157 0.64 -13.03 4.43
C SER A 157 0.87 -13.50 2.98
N ASP A 158 0.17 -12.93 2.02
CA ASP A 158 0.28 -13.23 0.59
C ASP A 158 1.68 -12.87 0.06
N LEU A 159 2.21 -11.71 0.44
CA LEU A 159 3.60 -11.33 0.12
C LEU A 159 4.63 -12.32 0.70
N GLY A 160 4.39 -12.81 1.92
CA GLY A 160 5.22 -13.84 2.55
C GLY A 160 5.20 -15.15 1.76
N THR A 161 4.01 -15.57 1.32
CA THR A 161 3.79 -16.78 0.51
C THR A 161 4.42 -16.68 -0.87
N ALA A 162 4.40 -15.48 -1.46
CA ALA A 162 5.04 -15.16 -2.73
C ALA A 162 6.56 -14.95 -2.64
N ASN A 163 7.19 -15.26 -1.49
CA ASN A 163 8.64 -15.11 -1.26
C ASN A 163 9.16 -13.67 -1.42
N VAL A 164 8.28 -12.69 -1.23
CA VAL A 164 8.57 -11.23 -1.26
C VAL A 164 8.10 -10.54 0.03
N PRO A 165 8.51 -11.02 1.23
CA PRO A 165 8.03 -10.49 2.51
C PRO A 165 8.17 -8.97 2.60
N ALA A 166 7.13 -8.33 3.15
CA ALA A 166 7.10 -6.90 3.40
C ALA A 166 8.16 -6.48 4.43
N VAL A 167 8.88 -5.40 4.15
CA VAL A 167 9.93 -4.86 5.03
C VAL A 167 9.82 -3.35 5.22
N LEU A 168 10.39 -2.88 6.34
CA LEU A 168 10.58 -1.49 6.69
C LEU A 168 12.04 -1.11 6.45
N PHE A 169 12.27 -0.16 5.54
CA PHE A 169 13.59 0.44 5.32
C PHE A 169 13.89 1.50 6.38
N HIS A 170 15.16 1.58 6.77
CA HIS A 170 15.65 2.52 7.79
C HIS A 170 16.51 3.61 7.16
N GLU A 171 16.41 4.83 7.70
CA GLU A 171 17.10 6.00 7.14
C GLU A 171 18.63 5.95 7.35
N ASP A 172 19.08 5.21 8.37
CA ASP A 172 20.49 5.02 8.71
C ASP A 172 21.22 3.97 7.85
N GLY A 173 20.50 3.35 6.91
CA GLY A 173 21.04 2.28 6.05
C GLY A 173 21.23 0.95 6.77
N SER A 174 20.71 0.80 7.99
CA SER A 174 20.69 -0.50 8.67
C SER A 174 19.83 -1.52 7.92
N ALA A 175 20.04 -2.80 8.23
CA ALA A 175 19.27 -3.88 7.63
C ALA A 175 17.77 -3.69 7.87
N SER A 176 16.96 -3.85 6.82
CA SER A 176 15.52 -3.64 6.93
C SER A 176 14.86 -4.64 7.87
N THR A 177 13.73 -4.25 8.45
CA THR A 177 13.00 -5.07 9.41
C THR A 177 11.73 -5.61 8.78
N VAL A 178 11.48 -6.93 8.91
CA VAL A 178 10.25 -7.55 8.41
C VAL A 178 9.01 -6.98 9.11
N ILE A 179 8.02 -6.59 8.32
CA ILE A 179 6.70 -6.17 8.77
C ILE A 179 5.90 -7.43 9.10
N THR A 180 5.38 -7.50 10.32
CA THR A 180 4.65 -8.66 10.82
C THR A 180 3.14 -8.46 10.85
N SER A 181 2.68 -7.21 10.84
CA SER A 181 1.26 -6.86 10.74
C SER A 181 1.05 -5.42 10.31
N LEU A 182 -0.15 -5.15 9.81
CA LEU A 182 -0.60 -3.84 9.38
C LEU A 182 -1.86 -3.46 10.16
N THR A 183 -1.83 -2.32 10.84
CA THR A 183 -2.96 -1.88 11.68
C THR A 183 -3.57 -0.62 11.12
N VAL A 184 -4.89 -0.60 10.95
CA VAL A 184 -5.63 0.54 10.43
C VAL A 184 -5.97 1.48 11.58
N LEU A 185 -5.58 2.75 11.46
CA LEU A 185 -5.96 3.72 12.49
C LEU A 185 -7.44 4.10 12.36
N SER A 186 -8.09 4.34 13.49
CA SER A 186 -9.53 4.61 13.57
C SER A 186 -9.99 5.93 12.94
N ARG A 187 -9.05 6.79 12.54
CA ARG A 187 -9.36 8.12 12.00
C ARG A 187 -8.69 8.31 10.66
N LEU A 188 -9.43 8.85 9.70
CA LEU A 188 -8.89 9.27 8.42
C LEU A 188 -7.81 10.34 8.63
N ALA A 189 -6.74 10.21 7.86
CA ALA A 189 -5.71 11.24 7.77
C ALA A 189 -5.96 12.12 6.55
N THR A 190 -5.55 13.38 6.63
CA THR A 190 -5.59 14.31 5.50
C THR A 190 -4.19 14.46 4.91
N GLN A 191 -4.08 14.35 3.60
CA GLN A 191 -2.86 14.64 2.85
C GLN A 191 -2.93 16.05 2.27
N ARG A 192 -1.84 16.81 2.45
CA ARG A 192 -1.69 18.10 1.79
C ARG A 192 -1.31 17.87 0.33
N SER A 193 -2.19 18.24 -0.60
CA SER A 193 -1.83 18.29 -2.02
C SER A 193 -0.88 19.46 -2.28
N ARG A 194 0.01 19.28 -3.26
CA ARG A 194 0.80 20.40 -3.79
C ARG A 194 -0.06 21.10 -4.84
N ILE A 195 -0.30 22.40 -4.67
CA ILE A 195 -0.88 23.24 -5.72
C ILE A 195 0.16 23.29 -6.85
N ARG A 196 -0.26 22.93 -8.06
CA ARG A 196 0.52 23.06 -9.28
C ARG A 196 -0.09 24.13 -10.14
#